data_AF-A0A095A2S6-F1
#
_entry.id   AF-A0A095A2S6-F1
#
_cell.length_a   1.000
_cell.length_b   1.000
_cell.length_c   1.000
_cell.angle_alpha   90.00
_cell.angle_beta   90.00
_cell.angle_gamma   90.00
#
_symmetry.space_group_name_H-M   'P 1'
#
loop_
_entity.id
_entity.type
_entity.pdbx_description
1 polymer ?
#
loop_
_entity_poly.entity_id
_entity_poly.type
_entity_poly.pdbx_seq_one_letter_code
_entity_poly.pdbx_strand_id
1 'polypeptide(L)'
;MVHYQSRKVTSVFDIALNGTVRNVIHHSPILRDISIAPFSLFTKIIPSLSTNLDAQIPIDLYSMNWIIHLCGVVIDNSLGCSWLLCLNTMVFPKLIANHNLVVDFLLHRSSGKSVLLEYCSKLALDSIEEVTSNVDKPLNYKFDGYGLNQRLDQFAFVFKRICEVGYCGTNVMSKLLTDSDRKMPSASEASCHCSIAKTISKGVHAGSSTYIISQPEIYSHLFLKNQGVERLEVRKLFRSILIEYIRIFSEHDICVDHCFYEMLVNLTARVGDYTQLSFYIQSRLLADSKPTALQLLSLESVYPAAGQLGIDMLKRLNTCNTELFDALLIKGRPLEALRFARLHRSENVIDMENVRNYLDAIQQIEDYMELYCTHHFLKESSMCMESYWDSDECRKYCTEHFSDLFPSA
;
A
#
# COMPACT_ATOMS: atom_id res chain seq x y z
N MET A 1 10.89 10.26 31.17
CA MET A 1 12.21 9.78 31.65
C MET A 1 12.27 9.99 33.14
N VAL A 2 12.89 9.07 33.88
CA VAL A 2 13.01 9.13 35.35
C VAL A 2 14.49 9.04 35.71
N HIS A 3 14.98 10.04 36.42
CA HIS A 3 16.40 10.13 36.81
C HIS A 3 16.56 9.72 38.27
N TYR A 4 17.41 8.72 38.53
CA TYR A 4 17.73 8.24 39.87
C TYR A 4 19.10 8.79 40.29
N GLN A 5 19.10 9.90 41.04
CA GLN A 5 20.34 10.58 41.47
C GLN A 5 21.26 9.67 42.31
N SER A 6 20.69 8.88 43.24
CA SER A 6 21.46 7.98 44.11
C SER A 6 22.23 6.90 43.35
N ARG A 7 21.67 6.42 42.23
CA ARG A 7 22.28 5.39 41.37
C ARG A 7 22.99 5.99 40.14
N LYS A 8 22.87 7.30 39.90
CA LYS A 8 23.34 8.00 38.70
C LYS A 8 22.89 7.36 37.38
N VAL A 9 21.63 6.94 37.33
CA VAL A 9 21.03 6.30 36.15
C VAL A 9 19.72 6.96 35.75
N THR A 10 19.39 6.87 34.47
CA THR A 10 18.11 7.29 33.91
C THR A 10 17.39 6.08 33.35
N SER A 11 16.12 5.93 33.73
CA SER A 11 15.22 4.94 33.15
C SER A 11 14.23 5.62 32.20
N VAL A 12 13.96 4.97 31.07
CA VAL A 12 13.08 5.50 30.02
C VAL A 12 11.80 4.69 30.01
N PHE A 13 10.69 5.38 30.16
CA PHE A 13 9.34 4.82 30.09
C PHE A 13 8.60 5.49 28.93
N ASP A 14 7.68 4.76 28.31
CA ASP A 14 6.78 5.30 27.31
C ASP A 14 5.36 4.97 27.72
N ILE A 15 4.60 6.04 27.94
CA ILE A 15 3.21 6.01 28.36
C ILE A 15 2.27 5.67 27.20
N ALA A 16 2.72 5.82 25.95
CA ALA A 16 1.96 5.42 24.77
C ALA A 16 2.00 3.90 24.54
N LEU A 17 2.94 3.19 25.18
CA LEU A 17 3.00 1.73 25.15
C LEU A 17 2.03 1.12 26.16
N ASN A 18 1.47 -0.04 25.83
CA ASN A 18 0.55 -0.74 26.72
C ASN A 18 1.25 -1.14 28.04
N GLY A 19 0.69 -0.71 29.16
CA GLY A 19 1.11 -1.15 30.49
C GLY A 19 0.35 -2.40 30.96
N THR A 20 0.84 -3.01 32.02
CA THR A 20 0.11 -4.11 32.67
C THR A 20 -1.03 -3.54 33.50
N VAL A 21 -2.25 -3.97 33.21
CA VAL A 21 -3.46 -3.50 33.89
C VAL A 21 -3.81 -4.44 35.04
N ARG A 22 -3.84 -3.91 36.26
CA ARG A 22 -4.48 -4.55 37.41
C ARG A 22 -5.59 -3.62 37.93
N ASN A 23 -5.24 -2.69 38.81
CA ASN A 23 -6.10 -1.57 39.26
C ASN A 23 -5.54 -0.20 38.81
N VAL A 24 -4.24 -0.15 38.52
CA VAL A 24 -3.50 0.98 37.96
C VAL A 24 -2.69 0.43 36.77
N ILE A 25 -2.41 1.26 35.78
CA ILE A 25 -1.58 0.90 34.63
C ILE A 25 -0.12 0.97 35.05
N HIS A 26 0.55 -0.19 35.12
CA HIS A 26 1.98 -0.25 35.43
C HIS A 26 2.80 -0.33 34.13
N HIS A 27 3.64 0.68 33.90
CA HIS A 27 4.60 0.69 32.79
C HIS A 27 5.95 0.12 33.23
N SER A 28 6.52 -0.74 32.40
CA SER A 28 7.91 -1.18 32.52
C SER A 28 8.86 -0.24 31.77
N PRO A 29 10.11 -0.09 32.24
CA PRO A 29 11.09 0.68 31.49
C PRO A 29 11.39 -0.01 30.14
N ILE A 30 11.44 0.77 29.08
CA ILE A 30 11.67 0.28 27.71
C ILE A 30 13.16 0.00 27.48
N LEU A 31 14.00 0.82 28.11
CA LEU A 31 15.43 0.69 28.11
C LEU A 31 15.89 0.26 29.50
N ARG A 32 16.99 -0.49 29.54
CA ARG A 32 17.72 -0.70 30.80
C ARG A 32 18.17 0.65 31.35
N ASP A 33 18.46 0.69 32.64
CA ASP A 33 18.99 1.88 33.31
C ASP A 33 20.29 2.32 32.60
N ILE A 34 20.30 3.55 32.08
CA ILE A 34 21.42 4.12 31.32
C ILE A 34 21.91 5.37 32.05
N SER A 35 23.22 5.46 32.28
CA SER A 35 23.85 6.68 32.77
C SER A 35 24.06 7.67 31.62
N ILE A 36 23.93 8.97 31.91
CA ILE A 36 24.26 10.00 30.93
C ILE A 36 25.77 10.03 30.82
N ALA A 37 26.30 9.98 29.60
CA ALA A 37 27.74 10.02 29.37
C ALA A 37 28.30 11.35 29.90
N PRO A 38 29.41 11.33 30.67
CA PRO A 38 30.04 12.55 31.17
C PRO A 38 30.46 13.43 29.99
N PHE A 39 30.22 14.74 30.13
CA PHE A 39 30.63 15.73 29.13
C PHE A 39 31.05 17.03 29.81
N SER A 40 31.75 17.86 29.04
CA SER A 40 32.21 19.19 29.46
C SER A 40 31.55 20.27 28.63
N LEU A 41 31.23 21.40 29.24
CA LEU A 41 30.74 22.60 28.55
C LEU A 41 31.85 23.60 28.32
N PHE A 42 31.80 24.28 27.19
CA PHE A 42 32.62 25.48 27.00
C PHE A 42 32.05 26.63 27.82
N THR A 43 32.91 27.34 28.53
CA THR A 43 32.56 28.49 29.38
C THR A 43 31.95 29.65 28.60
N LYS A 44 32.25 29.81 27.30
CA LYS A 44 31.52 30.76 26.44
C LYS A 44 29.99 30.54 26.39
N ILE A 45 29.50 29.33 26.68
CA ILE A 45 28.06 29.01 26.70
C ILE A 45 27.41 29.55 27.98
N ILE A 46 28.14 29.49 29.10
CA ILE A 46 27.70 30.00 30.40
C ILE A 46 28.85 30.84 30.99
N PRO A 47 28.98 32.12 30.57
CA PRO A 47 30.11 32.97 30.93
C PRO A 47 30.30 33.20 32.43
N SER A 48 29.26 32.92 33.24
CA SER A 48 29.33 32.99 34.71
C SER A 48 30.19 31.90 35.36
N LEU A 49 30.57 30.85 34.62
CA LEU A 49 31.34 29.72 35.17
C LEU A 49 32.86 29.92 35.18
N SER A 50 33.40 30.81 34.33
CA SER A 50 34.85 31.10 34.28
C SER A 50 35.15 32.40 33.54
N THR A 51 36.22 33.09 33.95
CA THR A 51 36.76 34.26 33.26
C THR A 51 37.48 33.89 31.95
N ASN A 52 37.91 32.63 31.79
CA ASN A 52 38.48 32.12 30.55
C ASN A 52 37.36 31.50 29.71
N LEU A 53 36.97 32.17 28.61
CA LEU A 53 35.86 31.79 27.72
C LEU A 53 36.13 30.53 26.87
N ASP A 54 37.38 30.09 26.77
CA ASP A 54 37.77 28.89 26.02
C ASP A 54 37.94 27.65 26.91
N ALA A 55 37.83 27.82 28.24
CA ALA A 55 37.93 26.71 29.17
C ALA A 55 36.74 25.74 29.04
N GLN A 56 37.01 24.44 29.23
CA GLN A 56 35.99 23.40 29.31
C GLN A 56 35.77 22.99 30.76
N ILE A 57 34.52 23.02 31.21
CA ILE A 57 34.14 22.66 32.58
C ILE A 57 33.38 21.34 32.56
N PRO A 58 33.85 20.31 33.29
CA PRO A 58 33.12 19.05 33.41
C PRO A 58 31.82 19.27 34.19
N ILE A 59 30.74 18.65 33.71
CA ILE A 59 29.43 18.78 34.33
C ILE A 59 29.21 17.66 35.35
N ASP A 60 28.83 18.04 36.57
CA ASP A 60 28.45 17.09 37.63
C ASP A 60 27.04 16.55 37.37
N LEU A 61 26.97 15.51 36.55
CA LEU A 61 25.70 14.86 36.20
C LEU A 61 25.09 14.17 37.41
N TYR A 62 23.76 14.24 37.53
CA TYR A 62 22.99 13.68 38.66
C TYR A 62 23.36 14.31 40.01
N SER A 63 23.88 15.53 40.01
CA SER A 63 24.20 16.27 41.22
C SER A 63 22.98 16.39 42.15
N MET A 64 23.24 16.52 43.46
CA MET A 64 22.19 16.80 44.45
C MET A 64 21.49 18.15 44.20
N ASN A 65 22.12 19.04 43.44
CA ASN A 65 21.58 20.35 43.06
C ASN A 65 20.63 20.28 41.85
N TRP A 66 20.46 19.10 41.24
CA TRP A 66 19.50 18.92 40.16
C TRP A 66 18.08 18.83 40.71
N ILE A 67 17.22 19.70 40.22
CA ILE A 67 15.78 19.64 40.44
C ILE A 67 15.15 19.04 39.19
N ILE A 68 14.54 17.87 39.35
CA ILE A 68 13.88 17.15 38.24
C ILE A 68 12.40 17.55 38.25
N HIS A 69 11.96 18.28 37.23
CA HIS A 69 10.57 18.66 37.02
C HIS A 69 10.08 18.12 35.68
N LEU A 70 8.93 17.43 35.69
CA LEU A 70 8.34 16.81 34.49
C LEU A 70 9.26 15.76 33.82
N CYS A 71 8.74 15.08 32.80
CA CYS A 71 9.49 14.06 32.06
C CYS A 71 10.53 14.70 31.13
N GLY A 72 11.78 14.82 31.59
CA GLY A 72 12.92 15.19 30.74
C GLY A 72 13.42 16.62 30.86
N VAL A 73 12.92 17.41 31.82
CA VAL A 73 13.51 18.71 32.17
C VAL A 73 14.27 18.58 33.48
N VAL A 74 15.50 19.07 33.50
CA VAL A 74 16.36 19.09 34.69
C VAL A 74 16.83 20.52 34.90
N ILE A 75 16.56 21.09 36.06
CA ILE A 75 17.07 22.40 36.45
C ILE A 75 18.32 22.17 37.29
N ASP A 76 19.44 22.74 36.85
CA ASP A 76 20.70 22.68 37.59
C ASP A 76 20.91 24.00 38.33
N ASN A 77 20.66 24.00 39.63
CA ASN A 77 20.80 25.19 40.46
C ASN A 77 22.26 25.63 40.64
N SER A 78 23.22 24.73 40.47
CA SER A 78 24.64 25.07 40.59
C SER A 78 25.13 25.86 39.38
N LEU A 79 24.61 25.53 38.20
CA LEU A 79 24.94 26.19 36.94
C LEU A 79 23.96 27.32 36.59
N GLY A 80 22.79 27.38 37.25
CA GLY A 80 21.74 28.35 36.96
C GLY A 80 21.06 28.13 35.61
N CYS A 81 21.05 26.90 35.10
CA CYS A 81 20.52 26.56 33.77
C CYS A 81 19.44 25.47 33.83
N SER A 82 18.61 25.42 32.80
CA SER A 82 17.63 24.34 32.59
C SER A 82 18.01 23.50 31.38
N TRP A 83 18.09 22.19 31.58
CA TRP A 83 18.36 21.18 30.58
C TRP A 83 17.05 20.57 30.08
N LEU A 84 16.93 20.44 28.75
CA LEU A 84 15.93 19.58 28.14
C LEU A 84 16.62 18.33 27.60
N LEU A 85 16.32 17.18 28.20
CA LEU A 85 16.80 15.90 27.75
C LEU A 85 15.84 15.36 26.69
N CYS A 86 16.41 14.97 25.54
CA CYS A 86 15.67 14.40 24.43
C CYS A 86 16.20 12.99 24.12
N LEU A 87 15.31 12.08 23.76
CA LEU A 87 15.69 10.77 23.26
C LEU A 87 16.10 10.88 21.79
N ASN A 88 17.22 10.27 21.42
CA ASN A 88 17.63 10.18 20.03
C ASN A 88 16.93 8.99 19.34
N THR A 89 15.88 9.30 18.59
CA THR A 89 15.06 8.32 17.86
C THR A 89 15.87 7.49 16.86
N MET A 90 16.93 8.05 16.26
CA MET A 90 17.77 7.35 15.26
C MET A 90 18.57 6.18 15.85
N VAL A 91 18.97 6.31 17.12
CA VAL A 91 19.83 5.32 17.79
C VAL A 91 18.99 4.22 18.43
N PHE A 92 17.71 4.49 18.69
CA PHE A 92 16.81 3.59 19.41
C PHE A 92 16.71 2.17 18.80
N PRO A 93 16.53 1.98 17.47
CA PRO A 93 16.48 0.65 16.86
C PRO A 93 17.79 -0.14 17.01
N LYS A 94 18.92 0.53 17.28
CA LYS A 94 20.23 -0.12 17.48
C LYS A 94 20.42 -0.61 18.92
N LEU A 95 19.67 -0.06 19.87
CA LEU A 95 19.79 -0.37 21.30
C LEU A 95 18.81 -1.45 21.76
N ILE A 96 17.71 -1.65 21.03
CA ILE A 96 16.64 -2.57 21.42
C ILE A 96 16.57 -3.74 20.47
N ALA A 97 16.66 -4.96 21.02
CA ALA A 97 16.53 -6.20 20.25
C ALA A 97 15.06 -6.54 19.91
N ASN A 98 14.10 -6.08 20.72
CA ASN A 98 12.68 -6.36 20.50
C ASN A 98 12.11 -5.49 19.38
N HIS A 99 11.92 -6.10 18.20
CA HIS A 99 11.37 -5.47 17.00
C HIS A 99 9.99 -4.81 17.23
N ASN A 100 9.11 -5.46 17.99
CA ASN A 100 7.76 -4.96 18.22
C ASN A 100 7.79 -3.66 19.02
N LEU A 101 8.64 -3.60 20.06
CA LEU A 101 8.85 -2.39 20.85
C LEU A 101 9.46 -1.25 20.02
N VAL A 102 10.35 -1.55 19.07
CA VAL A 102 10.91 -0.54 18.16
C VAL A 102 9.81 0.09 17.32
N VAL A 103 8.98 -0.73 16.68
CA VAL A 103 7.88 -0.25 15.83
C VAL A 103 6.90 0.60 16.65
N ASP A 104 6.46 0.09 17.81
CA ASP A 104 5.54 0.81 18.67
C ASP A 104 6.12 2.12 19.18
N PHE A 105 7.39 2.14 19.57
CA PHE A 105 8.06 3.35 20.02
C PHE A 105 8.16 4.41 18.91
N LEU A 106 8.47 4.00 17.67
CA LEU A 106 8.66 4.92 16.56
C LEU A 106 7.33 5.54 16.10
N LEU A 107 6.25 4.75 16.02
CA LEU A 107 4.94 5.21 15.51
C LEU A 107 4.32 6.36 16.32
N HIS A 108 4.63 6.48 17.60
CA HIS A 108 4.05 7.48 18.49
C HIS A 108 4.81 8.83 18.51
N ARG A 109 5.87 8.99 17.69
CA ARG A 109 6.77 10.18 17.71
C ARG A 109 6.87 10.84 16.35
N SER A 110 6.76 12.16 16.28
CA SER A 110 6.90 12.93 15.02
C SER A 110 8.21 12.65 14.26
N SER A 111 9.33 12.52 14.97
CA SER A 111 10.63 12.19 14.37
C SER A 111 10.81 10.71 14.01
N GLY A 112 9.83 9.86 14.28
CA GLY A 112 9.91 8.41 14.10
C GLY A 112 9.69 7.96 12.67
N LYS A 113 9.06 8.78 11.83
CA LYS A 113 8.65 8.41 10.47
C LYS A 113 9.80 7.97 9.58
N SER A 114 10.82 8.82 9.43
CA SER A 114 12.00 8.53 8.62
C SER A 114 12.75 7.29 9.15
N VAL A 115 12.89 7.20 10.47
CA VAL A 115 13.57 6.09 11.15
C VAL A 115 12.83 4.77 10.93
N LEU A 116 11.50 4.78 10.99
CA LEU A 116 10.68 3.59 10.77
C LEU A 116 10.75 3.13 9.31
N LEU A 117 10.72 4.05 8.34
CA LEU A 117 10.90 3.72 6.93
C LEU A 117 12.30 3.16 6.65
N GLU A 118 13.34 3.73 7.25
CA GLU A 118 14.71 3.21 7.16
C GLU A 118 14.81 1.82 7.81
N TYR A 119 14.16 1.62 8.96
CA TYR A 119 14.07 0.34 9.64
C TYR A 119 13.38 -0.73 8.78
N CYS A 120 12.25 -0.41 8.12
CA CYS A 120 11.57 -1.32 7.20
C CYS A 120 12.43 -1.66 5.99
N SER A 121 13.14 -0.67 5.43
CA SER A 121 14.07 -0.89 4.32
C SER A 121 15.22 -1.81 4.73
N LYS A 122 15.79 -1.61 5.92
CA LYS A 122 16.80 -2.50 6.48
C LYS A 122 16.26 -3.92 6.70
N LEU A 123 15.05 -4.04 7.27
CA LEU A 123 14.41 -5.34 7.47
C LEU A 123 14.24 -6.11 6.15
N ALA A 124 13.91 -5.41 5.06
CA ALA A 124 13.84 -6.01 3.73
C ALA A 124 15.21 -6.48 3.23
N LEU A 125 16.25 -5.65 3.37
CA LEU A 125 17.63 -6.01 2.99
C LEU A 125 18.13 -7.23 3.78
N ASP A 126 17.94 -7.25 5.10
CA ASP A 126 18.30 -8.37 5.97
C ASP A 126 17.56 -9.65 5.52
N SER A 127 16.29 -9.52 5.10
CA SER A 127 15.49 -10.64 4.60
C SER A 127 16.00 -11.15 3.24
N ILE A 128 16.40 -10.25 2.34
CA ILE A 128 17.00 -10.60 1.04
C ILE A 128 18.33 -11.34 1.24
N GLU A 129 19.18 -10.84 2.14
CA GLU A 129 20.48 -11.46 2.46
C GLU A 129 20.29 -12.86 3.06
N GLU A 130 19.32 -13.02 3.97
CA GLU A 130 18.98 -14.30 4.59
C GLU A 130 18.48 -15.31 3.54
N VAL A 131 17.57 -14.90 2.65
CA VAL A 131 17.08 -15.75 1.55
C VAL A 131 18.24 -16.14 0.63
N THR A 132 19.07 -15.19 0.23
CA THR A 132 20.19 -15.42 -0.70
C THR A 132 21.23 -16.37 -0.11
N SER A 133 21.62 -16.15 1.15
CA SER A 133 22.61 -16.95 1.87
C SER A 133 22.17 -18.39 2.10
N ASN A 134 20.86 -18.62 2.23
CA ASN A 134 20.34 -19.97 2.44
C ASN A 134 20.16 -20.75 1.13
N VAL A 135 19.91 -20.08 0.01
CA VAL A 135 19.85 -20.71 -1.32
C VAL A 135 21.20 -21.34 -1.69
N ASP A 136 22.31 -20.70 -1.29
CA ASP A 136 23.66 -21.19 -1.57
C ASP A 136 24.07 -22.40 -0.68
N LYS A 137 23.20 -22.83 0.25
CA LYS A 137 23.40 -24.02 1.12
C LYS A 137 22.46 -25.17 0.68
N PRO A 138 22.97 -26.18 -0.06
CA PRO A 138 22.14 -27.10 -0.84
C PRO A 138 21.31 -28.14 -0.06
N LEU A 139 21.37 -28.21 1.27
CA LEU A 139 20.82 -29.36 2.02
C LEU A 139 19.69 -29.07 3.01
N ASN A 140 19.28 -27.81 3.25
CA ASN A 140 18.23 -27.55 4.25
C ASN A 140 17.35 -26.31 4.02
N TYR A 141 17.50 -25.56 2.94
CA TYR A 141 16.62 -24.41 2.71
C TYR A 141 15.29 -24.83 2.11
N LYS A 142 14.25 -24.85 2.94
CA LYS A 142 12.87 -24.71 2.49
C LYS A 142 12.53 -23.24 2.58
N PHE A 143 12.06 -22.65 1.48
CA PHE A 143 11.56 -21.27 1.48
C PHE A 143 10.51 -21.07 2.58
N ASP A 144 9.69 -22.08 2.84
CA ASP A 144 8.69 -22.11 3.93
C ASP A 144 9.30 -22.41 5.33
N GLY A 145 10.61 -22.24 5.48
CA GLY A 145 11.33 -22.49 6.71
C GLY A 145 11.01 -21.47 7.81
N TYR A 146 11.31 -21.83 9.06
CA TYR A 146 11.00 -21.01 10.24
C TYR A 146 11.55 -19.58 10.19
N GLY A 147 12.69 -19.34 9.54
CA GLY A 147 13.30 -18.00 9.41
C GLY A 147 12.46 -17.04 8.56
N LEU A 148 11.97 -17.48 7.40
CA LEU A 148 11.13 -16.66 6.52
C LEU A 148 9.81 -16.29 7.21
N ASN A 149 9.18 -17.26 7.88
CA ASN A 149 7.93 -17.02 8.60
C ASN A 149 8.12 -15.95 9.69
N GLN A 150 9.24 -16.01 10.43
CA GLN A 150 9.56 -14.98 11.42
C GLN A 150 9.74 -13.58 10.79
N ARG A 151 10.33 -13.47 9.59
CA ARG A 151 10.43 -12.20 8.86
C ARG A 151 9.07 -11.70 8.39
N LEU A 152 8.23 -12.59 7.86
CA LEU A 152 6.87 -12.25 7.47
C LEU A 152 6.04 -11.79 8.67
N ASP A 153 6.18 -12.43 9.83
CA ASP A 153 5.54 -12.00 11.08
C ASP A 153 6.00 -10.59 11.51
N GLN A 154 7.28 -10.27 11.31
CA GLN A 154 7.82 -8.93 11.59
C GLN A 154 7.19 -7.88 10.65
N PHE A 155 7.10 -8.16 9.35
CA PHE A 155 6.41 -7.27 8.40
C PHE A 155 4.91 -7.14 8.71
N ALA A 156 4.24 -8.25 9.01
CA ALA A 156 2.84 -8.29 9.38
C ALA A 156 2.58 -7.41 10.62
N PHE A 157 3.44 -7.51 11.64
CA PHE A 157 3.35 -6.67 12.82
C PHE A 157 3.50 -5.18 12.47
N VAL A 158 4.48 -4.82 11.64
CA VAL A 158 4.68 -3.44 11.17
C VAL A 158 3.43 -2.92 10.46
N PHE A 159 2.92 -3.65 9.47
CA PHE A 159 1.74 -3.21 8.70
C PHE A 159 0.49 -3.08 9.56
N LYS A 160 0.26 -4.05 10.45
CA LYS A 160 -0.86 -4.01 11.40
C LYS A 160 -0.79 -2.76 12.28
N ARG A 161 0.39 -2.45 12.84
CA ARG A 161 0.55 -1.27 13.70
C ARG A 161 0.45 0.05 12.93
N ILE A 162 0.92 0.10 11.68
CA ILE A 162 0.69 1.25 10.80
C ILE A 162 -0.81 1.47 10.57
N CYS A 163 -1.58 0.41 10.32
CA CYS A 163 -3.04 0.51 10.16
C CYS A 163 -3.72 0.99 11.46
N GLU A 164 -3.38 0.39 12.59
CA GLU A 164 -3.97 0.70 13.90
C GLU A 164 -3.65 2.12 14.41
N VAL A 165 -2.50 2.69 14.04
CA VAL A 165 -2.11 4.05 14.44
C VAL A 165 -2.53 5.09 13.39
N GLY A 166 -2.38 4.78 12.10
CA GLY A 166 -2.65 5.71 11.00
C GLY A 166 -4.13 5.91 10.70
N TYR A 167 -4.96 4.87 10.85
CA TYR A 167 -6.35 4.86 10.36
C TYR A 167 -7.40 4.69 11.47
N CYS A 168 -6.98 4.57 12.73
CA CYS A 168 -7.90 4.64 13.86
C CYS A 168 -8.43 6.08 14.09
N GLY A 169 -7.75 7.10 13.55
CA GLY A 169 -8.19 8.50 13.59
C GLY A 169 -9.24 8.88 12.54
N THR A 170 -9.29 8.18 11.40
CA THR A 170 -10.24 8.49 10.31
C THR A 170 -11.65 8.01 10.62
N ASN A 171 -11.80 6.90 11.36
CA ASN A 171 -13.09 6.31 11.72
C ASN A 171 -13.84 7.07 12.83
N VAL A 172 -13.16 7.97 13.55
CA VAL A 172 -13.80 8.82 14.57
C VAL A 172 -14.33 10.12 13.94
N MET A 173 -13.63 10.67 12.95
CA MET A 173 -14.05 11.91 12.28
C MET A 173 -15.24 11.69 11.32
N SER A 174 -15.30 10.54 10.64
CA SER A 174 -16.45 10.18 9.78
C SER A 174 -17.75 9.93 10.57
N LYS A 175 -17.65 9.64 11.87
CA LYS A 175 -18.80 9.41 12.76
C LYS A 175 -19.37 10.70 13.39
N LEU A 176 -18.59 11.79 13.42
CA LEU A 176 -19.02 13.08 13.97
C LEU A 176 -19.67 14.00 12.93
N LEU A 177 -19.40 13.78 11.63
CA LEU A 177 -19.99 14.55 10.53
C LEU A 177 -21.28 13.94 9.97
N THR A 178 -21.69 12.75 10.43
CA THR A 178 -22.89 12.06 9.94
C THR A 178 -24.14 12.23 10.82
N ASP A 179 -24.03 12.96 11.94
CA ASP A 179 -25.15 13.18 12.88
C ASP A 179 -25.84 14.56 12.75
N SER A 180 -25.43 15.44 11.82
CA SER A 180 -26.01 16.79 11.73
C SER A 180 -26.97 17.10 10.57
N ASP A 181 -27.16 16.25 9.56
CA ASP A 181 -28.10 16.59 8.47
C ASP A 181 -28.86 15.37 7.91
N ARG A 182 -30.14 15.24 8.29
CA ARG A 182 -31.12 14.40 7.59
C ARG A 182 -32.01 15.26 6.69
N LYS A 183 -31.86 15.12 5.36
CA LYS A 183 -32.93 15.21 4.35
C LYS A 183 -32.55 14.41 3.09
N MET A 184 -33.58 13.83 2.45
CA MET A 184 -33.64 12.69 1.51
C MET A 184 -33.15 12.96 0.05
N PRO A 185 -33.04 11.94 -0.84
CA PRO A 185 -31.87 11.74 -1.72
C PRO A 185 -32.08 11.97 -3.23
N SER A 186 -30.97 12.06 -3.97
CA SER A 186 -30.88 11.73 -5.40
C SER A 186 -29.55 11.02 -5.73
N ALA A 187 -29.62 10.19 -6.76
CA ALA A 187 -28.74 9.11 -7.21
C ALA A 187 -27.22 9.34 -7.35
N SER A 188 -26.54 8.19 -7.49
CA SER A 188 -25.18 7.89 -7.99
C SER A 188 -24.01 8.09 -7.03
N GLU A 189 -23.58 6.99 -6.40
CA GLU A 189 -22.18 6.51 -6.38
C GLU A 189 -22.14 5.16 -5.63
N ALA A 190 -21.66 4.12 -6.30
CA ALA A 190 -21.58 2.77 -5.74
C ALA A 190 -20.29 2.63 -4.92
N SER A 191 -20.36 2.90 -3.62
CA SER A 191 -19.30 2.57 -2.65
C SER A 191 -19.74 1.38 -1.78
N CYS A 192 -18.90 0.35 -1.74
CA CYS A 192 -19.14 -0.92 -1.07
C CYS A 192 -19.56 -0.79 0.41
N HIS A 193 -20.66 -1.45 0.76
CA HIS A 193 -21.08 -1.72 2.13
C HIS A 193 -20.24 -2.84 2.74
N CYS A 194 -19.69 -2.62 3.93
CA CYS A 194 -19.67 -3.64 4.98
C CYS A 194 -19.66 -2.96 6.35
N SER A 195 -20.51 -3.44 7.25
CA SER A 195 -20.60 -3.00 8.64
C SER A 195 -20.61 -4.25 9.51
N ILE A 196 -19.76 -4.30 10.54
CA ILE A 196 -20.09 -4.74 11.91
C ILE A 196 -18.90 -4.41 12.81
N ALA A 197 -19.18 -3.62 13.84
CA ALA A 197 -18.23 -3.14 14.82
C ALA A 197 -17.87 -4.20 15.87
N LYS A 198 -16.61 -4.21 16.32
CA LYS A 198 -16.22 -4.62 17.67
C LYS A 198 -15.44 -3.50 18.34
N THR A 199 -16.10 -2.88 19.31
CA THR A 199 -15.58 -1.85 20.20
C THR A 199 -14.58 -2.46 21.18
N ILE A 200 -13.35 -1.96 21.20
CA ILE A 200 -12.50 -1.99 22.40
C ILE A 200 -11.91 -0.60 22.61
N SER A 201 -12.21 -0.06 23.79
CA SER A 201 -11.90 1.26 24.31
C SER A 201 -10.42 1.65 24.20
N LYS A 202 -10.14 2.82 23.61
CA LYS A 202 -8.90 3.58 23.82
C LYS A 202 -9.22 4.87 24.56
N GLY A 203 -8.75 4.98 25.80
CA GLY A 203 -8.55 6.27 26.46
C GLY A 203 -7.25 6.88 25.94
N VAL A 204 -7.37 7.84 25.02
CA VAL A 204 -6.23 8.62 24.50
C VAL A 204 -6.09 9.87 25.35
N HIS A 205 -5.02 9.98 26.13
CA HIS A 205 -4.58 11.26 26.67
C HIS A 205 -3.81 12.03 25.59
N ALA A 206 -4.22 13.27 25.41
CA ALA A 206 -3.73 14.23 24.43
C ALA A 206 -2.22 14.48 24.54
N GLY A 207 -1.50 14.39 23.41
CA GLY A 207 -0.12 14.88 23.29
C GLY A 207 0.80 14.15 22.31
N SER A 208 0.49 12.92 21.89
CA SER A 208 1.34 12.23 20.89
C SER A 208 0.96 12.69 19.48
N SER A 209 1.83 13.44 18.82
CA SER A 209 1.71 13.71 17.39
C SER A 209 2.05 12.44 16.61
N THR A 210 1.09 11.51 16.53
CA THR A 210 1.17 10.35 15.64
C THR A 210 1.15 10.84 14.20
N TYR A 211 2.11 10.39 13.40
CA TYR A 211 2.17 10.70 11.97
C TYR A 211 1.50 9.58 11.18
N ILE A 212 0.98 9.92 10.01
CA ILE A 212 0.43 8.95 9.05
C ILE A 212 1.54 8.61 8.05
N ILE A 213 1.77 7.31 7.85
CA ILE A 213 2.61 6.81 6.76
C ILE A 213 1.71 6.63 5.56
N SER A 214 2.04 7.30 4.46
CA SER A 214 1.25 7.17 3.25
C SER A 214 1.63 5.89 2.49
N GLN A 215 0.66 5.33 1.77
CA GLN A 215 0.87 4.14 0.96
C GLN A 215 2.00 4.31 -0.10
N PRO A 216 2.17 5.45 -0.79
CA PRO A 216 3.29 5.69 -1.71
C PRO A 216 4.67 5.69 -1.04
N GLU A 217 4.77 6.10 0.23
CA GLU A 217 6.03 6.04 0.97
C GLU A 217 6.43 4.60 1.27
N ILE A 218 5.47 3.75 1.63
CA ILE A 218 5.71 2.31 1.81
C ILE A 218 6.14 1.70 0.48
N TYR A 219 5.42 2.01 -0.61
CA TYR A 219 5.75 1.53 -1.94
C TYR A 219 7.18 1.89 -2.37
N SER A 220 7.54 3.17 -2.26
CA SER A 220 8.85 3.67 -2.66
C SER A 220 10.00 3.14 -1.79
N HIS A 221 9.82 3.08 -0.46
CA HIS A 221 10.88 2.67 0.45
C HIS A 221 11.06 1.16 0.57
N LEU A 222 9.98 0.37 0.47
CA LEU A 222 10.03 -1.08 0.66
C LEU A 222 10.19 -1.85 -0.65
N PHE A 223 9.46 -1.43 -1.69
CA PHE A 223 9.35 -2.23 -2.91
C PHE A 223 10.13 -1.63 -4.08
N LEU A 224 9.97 -0.34 -4.39
CA LEU A 224 10.60 0.27 -5.55
C LEU A 224 12.13 0.21 -5.50
N LYS A 225 12.72 0.43 -4.32
CA LYS A 225 14.19 0.36 -4.12
C LYS A 225 14.78 -1.02 -4.40
N ASN A 226 13.99 -2.08 -4.27
CA ASN A 226 14.47 -3.46 -4.29
C ASN A 226 14.08 -4.22 -5.57
N GLN A 227 13.25 -3.66 -6.46
CA GLN A 227 12.72 -4.33 -7.66
C GLN A 227 13.74 -4.67 -8.78
N GLY A 228 15.02 -4.36 -8.59
CA GLY A 228 16.01 -4.24 -9.66
C GLY A 228 16.51 -5.55 -10.29
N VAL A 229 17.03 -6.52 -9.51
CA VAL A 229 17.78 -7.66 -10.09
C VAL A 229 17.78 -8.87 -9.14
N GLU A 230 16.61 -9.30 -8.68
CA GLU A 230 16.57 -10.28 -7.59
C GLU A 230 16.26 -11.70 -8.08
N ARG A 231 16.97 -12.67 -7.47
CA ARG A 231 16.82 -14.11 -7.71
C ARG A 231 15.35 -14.55 -7.53
N LEU A 232 15.00 -15.71 -8.07
CA LEU A 232 13.62 -16.22 -8.05
C LEU A 232 13.03 -16.26 -6.63
N GLU A 233 13.85 -16.59 -5.64
CA GLU A 233 13.48 -16.74 -4.23
C GLU A 233 13.16 -15.41 -3.58
N VAL A 234 13.90 -14.36 -3.94
CA VAL A 234 13.64 -13.02 -3.45
C VAL A 234 12.35 -12.46 -4.06
N ARG A 235 12.06 -12.78 -5.32
CA ARG A 235 10.75 -12.48 -5.93
C ARG A 235 9.59 -13.17 -5.19
N LYS A 236 9.80 -14.42 -4.74
CA LYS A 236 8.81 -15.12 -3.88
C LYS A 236 8.65 -14.45 -2.51
N LEU A 237 9.72 -13.93 -1.92
CA LEU A 237 9.69 -13.16 -0.66
C LEU A 237 8.84 -11.90 -0.85
N PHE A 238 9.16 -11.07 -1.85
CA PHE A 238 8.41 -9.84 -2.10
C PHE A 238 6.93 -10.09 -2.41
N ARG A 239 6.63 -11.15 -3.18
CA ARG A 239 5.25 -11.59 -3.39
C ARG A 239 4.54 -11.90 -2.07
N SER A 240 5.20 -12.63 -1.17
CA SER A 240 4.63 -13.02 0.13
C SER A 240 4.40 -11.81 1.05
N ILE A 241 5.37 -10.90 1.13
CA ILE A 241 5.24 -9.63 1.87
C ILE A 241 4.07 -8.81 1.32
N LEU A 242 3.92 -8.74 -0.01
CA LEU A 242 2.88 -7.96 -0.67
C LEU A 242 1.47 -8.54 -0.45
N ILE A 243 1.33 -9.86 -0.48
CA ILE A 243 0.06 -10.52 -0.15
C ILE A 243 -0.33 -10.24 1.29
N GLU A 244 0.62 -10.35 2.22
CA GLU A 244 0.35 -10.07 3.63
C GLU A 244 0.01 -8.59 3.87
N TYR A 245 0.66 -7.68 3.15
CA TYR A 245 0.30 -6.26 3.13
C TYR A 245 -1.15 -6.04 2.68
N ILE A 246 -1.52 -6.57 1.50
CA ILE A 246 -2.88 -6.41 0.95
C ILE A 246 -3.91 -7.02 1.90
N ARG A 247 -3.62 -8.20 2.44
CA ARG A 247 -4.49 -8.91 3.38
C ARG A 247 -4.71 -8.09 4.64
N ILE A 248 -3.66 -7.59 5.29
CA ILE A 248 -3.75 -6.79 6.52
C ILE A 248 -4.54 -5.50 6.27
N PHE A 249 -4.28 -4.81 5.16
CA PHE A 249 -5.00 -3.57 4.85
C PHE A 249 -6.48 -3.83 4.58
N SER A 250 -6.80 -4.92 3.87
CA SER A 250 -8.17 -5.38 3.65
C SER A 250 -8.87 -5.78 4.95
N GLU A 251 -8.19 -6.48 5.86
CA GLU A 251 -8.72 -6.82 7.20
C GLU A 251 -9.00 -5.58 8.07
N HIS A 252 -8.36 -4.44 7.80
CA HIS A 252 -8.57 -3.17 8.50
C HIS A 252 -9.52 -2.21 7.74
N ASP A 253 -10.22 -2.68 6.71
CA ASP A 253 -11.12 -1.89 5.85
C ASP A 253 -10.43 -0.69 5.16
N ILE A 254 -9.14 -0.80 4.84
CA ILE A 254 -8.37 0.24 4.13
C ILE A 254 -8.22 -0.14 2.66
N CYS A 255 -8.67 0.74 1.76
CA CYS A 255 -8.47 0.57 0.32
C CYS A 255 -6.99 0.63 -0.05
N VAL A 256 -6.49 -0.42 -0.70
CA VAL A 256 -5.10 -0.49 -1.16
C VAL A 256 -4.95 0.20 -2.52
N ASP A 257 -3.89 0.99 -2.67
CA ASP A 257 -3.60 1.69 -3.93
C ASP A 257 -3.33 0.71 -5.09
N HIS A 258 -3.79 1.06 -6.30
CA HIS A 258 -3.69 0.18 -7.47
C HIS A 258 -2.26 -0.21 -7.86
N CYS A 259 -1.25 0.59 -7.49
CA CYS A 259 0.16 0.29 -7.73
C CYS A 259 0.64 -1.00 -7.06
N PHE A 260 0.07 -1.37 -5.90
CA PHE A 260 0.41 -2.63 -5.22
C PHE A 260 -0.14 -3.84 -5.99
N TYR A 261 -1.32 -3.73 -6.59
CA TYR A 261 -1.92 -4.78 -7.41
C TYR A 261 -1.14 -5.01 -8.70
N GLU A 262 -0.77 -3.93 -9.41
CA GLU A 262 0.07 -4.01 -10.61
C GLU A 262 1.43 -4.68 -10.33
N MET A 263 2.04 -4.31 -9.19
CA MET A 263 3.28 -4.93 -8.73
C MET A 263 3.09 -6.43 -8.42
N LEU A 264 1.99 -6.82 -7.77
CA LEU A 264 1.72 -8.23 -7.48
C LEU A 264 1.61 -9.06 -8.76
N VAL A 265 0.90 -8.54 -9.77
CA VAL A 265 0.78 -9.19 -11.08
C VAL A 265 2.13 -9.27 -11.77
N ASN A 266 2.92 -8.19 -11.79
CA ASN A 266 4.26 -8.16 -12.38
C ASN A 266 5.21 -9.17 -11.72
N LEU A 267 5.24 -9.23 -10.39
CA LEU A 267 6.09 -10.18 -9.65
C LEU A 267 5.65 -11.62 -9.90
N THR A 268 4.34 -11.89 -9.89
CA THR A 268 3.80 -13.24 -10.11
C THR A 268 4.05 -13.72 -11.53
N ALA A 269 3.89 -12.84 -12.53
CA ALA A 269 4.20 -13.14 -13.92
C ALA A 269 5.70 -13.44 -14.12
N ARG A 270 6.59 -12.69 -13.46
CA ARG A 270 8.04 -12.97 -13.49
C ARG A 270 8.41 -14.30 -12.83
N VAL A 271 7.69 -14.70 -11.77
CA VAL A 271 7.90 -16.00 -11.09
C VAL A 271 7.37 -17.17 -11.94
N GLY A 272 6.43 -16.92 -12.86
CA GLY A 272 5.82 -17.93 -13.72
C GLY A 272 4.72 -18.75 -13.05
N ASP A 273 4.21 -18.31 -11.90
CA ASP A 273 3.20 -19.03 -11.11
C ASP A 273 1.78 -18.50 -11.40
N TYR A 274 1.26 -18.85 -12.57
CA TYR A 274 -0.03 -18.36 -13.07
C TYR A 274 -1.25 -19.00 -12.39
N THR A 275 -1.05 -20.12 -11.70
CA THR A 275 -2.09 -20.78 -10.91
C THR A 275 -2.49 -19.91 -9.71
N GLN A 276 -1.51 -19.37 -9.00
CA GLN A 276 -1.71 -18.44 -7.90
C GLN A 276 -2.31 -17.12 -8.37
N LEU A 277 -1.87 -16.61 -9.54
CA LEU A 277 -2.46 -15.42 -10.13
C LEU A 277 -3.97 -15.56 -10.36
N SER A 278 -4.39 -16.71 -10.88
CA SER A 278 -5.80 -17.01 -11.11
C SER A 278 -6.57 -17.10 -9.80
N PHE A 279 -5.97 -17.70 -8.77
CA PHE A 279 -6.55 -17.75 -7.44
C PHE A 279 -6.71 -16.35 -6.82
N TYR A 280 -5.74 -15.45 -6.95
CA TYR A 280 -5.84 -14.09 -6.41
C TYR A 280 -6.98 -13.28 -7.03
N ILE A 281 -7.23 -13.46 -8.33
CA ILE A 281 -8.32 -12.80 -9.05
C ILE A 281 -9.67 -13.42 -8.65
N GLN A 282 -9.76 -14.76 -8.61
CA GLN A 282 -11.00 -15.47 -8.25
C GLN A 282 -11.40 -15.24 -6.79
N SER A 283 -10.43 -15.17 -5.88
CA SER A 283 -10.66 -14.92 -4.45
C SER A 283 -10.99 -13.45 -4.13
N ARG A 284 -11.01 -12.55 -5.13
CA ARG A 284 -11.20 -11.09 -4.98
C ARG A 284 -10.18 -10.42 -4.06
N LEU A 285 -9.00 -11.03 -3.91
CA LEU A 285 -7.90 -10.42 -3.17
C LEU A 285 -7.30 -9.23 -3.95
N LEU A 286 -7.30 -9.33 -5.28
CA LEU A 286 -7.03 -8.21 -6.17
C LEU A 286 -8.29 -7.38 -6.35
N ALA A 287 -8.23 -6.09 -6.01
CA ALA A 287 -9.31 -5.18 -6.37
C ALA A 287 -9.34 -5.02 -7.88
N ASP A 288 -10.55 -5.04 -8.45
CA ASP A 288 -10.72 -4.83 -9.88
C ASP A 288 -10.20 -3.44 -10.23
N SER A 289 -9.30 -3.35 -11.20
CA SER A 289 -8.79 -2.06 -11.67
C SER A 289 -8.46 -2.10 -13.17
N LYS A 290 -8.69 -0.98 -13.84
CA LYS A 290 -8.35 -0.80 -15.26
C LYS A 290 -6.89 -1.18 -15.59
N PRO A 291 -5.86 -0.65 -14.90
CA PRO A 291 -4.46 -0.96 -15.24
C PRO A 291 -4.14 -2.44 -15.04
N THR A 292 -4.65 -3.07 -13.98
CA THR A 292 -4.44 -4.51 -13.75
C THR A 292 -5.13 -5.36 -14.84
N ALA A 293 -6.28 -4.92 -15.36
CA ALA A 293 -6.99 -5.66 -16.40
C ALA A 293 -6.25 -5.61 -17.74
N LEU A 294 -5.77 -4.43 -18.13
CA LEU A 294 -4.96 -4.26 -19.33
C LEU A 294 -3.64 -5.04 -19.23
N GLN A 295 -3.01 -5.05 -18.05
CA GLN A 295 -1.84 -5.86 -17.80
C GLN A 295 -2.12 -7.37 -17.98
N LEU A 296 -3.25 -7.87 -17.49
CA LEU A 296 -3.65 -9.28 -17.70
C LEU A 296 -3.90 -9.62 -19.16
N LEU A 297 -4.49 -8.70 -19.93
CA LEU A 297 -4.65 -8.85 -21.38
C LEU A 297 -3.29 -8.94 -22.08
N SER A 298 -2.32 -8.11 -21.70
CA SER A 298 -0.96 -8.19 -22.25
C SER A 298 -0.25 -9.51 -21.95
N LEU A 299 -0.60 -10.17 -20.84
CA LEU A 299 -0.05 -11.45 -20.40
C LEU A 299 -0.68 -12.67 -21.11
N GLU A 300 -1.69 -12.46 -21.96
CA GLU A 300 -2.39 -13.54 -22.68
C GLU A 300 -1.46 -14.40 -23.53
N SER A 301 -0.43 -13.81 -24.13
CA SER A 301 0.57 -14.51 -24.95
C SER A 301 1.32 -15.61 -24.19
N VAL A 302 1.51 -15.44 -22.87
CA VAL A 302 2.23 -16.39 -22.01
C VAL A 302 1.27 -17.24 -21.19
N TYR A 303 0.14 -16.66 -20.77
CA TYR A 303 -0.90 -17.33 -20.01
C TYR A 303 -2.28 -17.07 -20.64
N PRO A 304 -2.80 -17.96 -21.50
CA PRO A 304 -4.04 -17.73 -22.26
C PRO A 304 -5.27 -17.43 -21.38
N ALA A 305 -5.34 -18.01 -20.18
CA ALA A 305 -6.41 -17.72 -19.24
C ALA A 305 -6.34 -16.31 -18.62
N ALA A 306 -5.18 -15.63 -18.66
CA ALA A 306 -5.02 -14.25 -18.20
C ALA A 306 -5.97 -13.31 -18.94
N GLY A 307 -6.11 -13.48 -20.25
CA GLY A 307 -6.92 -12.54 -21.01
C GLY A 307 -8.42 -12.72 -20.77
N GLN A 308 -8.91 -13.94 -20.46
CA GLN A 308 -10.30 -14.12 -20.02
C GLN A 308 -10.52 -13.50 -18.64
N LEU A 309 -9.57 -13.66 -17.72
CA LEU A 309 -9.61 -13.02 -16.39
C LEU A 309 -9.59 -11.48 -16.49
N GLY A 310 -8.82 -10.93 -17.43
CA GLY A 310 -8.80 -9.49 -17.73
C GLY A 310 -10.14 -8.99 -18.23
N ILE A 311 -10.78 -9.70 -19.16
CA ILE A 311 -12.13 -9.40 -19.65
C ILE A 311 -13.16 -9.47 -18.52
N ASP A 312 -13.13 -10.51 -17.70
CA ASP A 312 -14.05 -10.67 -16.57
C ASP A 312 -13.89 -9.51 -15.58
N MET A 313 -12.66 -9.04 -15.37
CA MET A 313 -12.39 -7.90 -14.52
C MET A 313 -12.92 -6.58 -15.11
N LEU A 314 -12.76 -6.36 -16.43
CA LEU A 314 -13.33 -5.20 -17.13
C LEU A 314 -14.86 -5.22 -17.11
N LYS A 315 -15.49 -6.39 -17.32
CA LYS A 315 -16.95 -6.57 -17.23
C LYS A 315 -17.48 -6.21 -15.84
N ARG A 316 -16.72 -6.48 -14.77
CA ARG A 316 -17.09 -6.08 -13.40
C ARG A 316 -16.94 -4.58 -13.15
N LEU A 317 -15.99 -3.93 -13.79
CA LEU A 317 -15.70 -2.50 -13.59
C LEU A 317 -16.74 -1.56 -14.18
N ASN A 318 -17.52 -1.98 -15.19
CA ASN A 318 -18.65 -1.27 -15.82
C ASN A 318 -18.39 0.19 -16.28
N THR A 319 -17.13 0.65 -16.20
CA THR A 319 -16.66 2.04 -16.39
C THR A 319 -15.66 2.13 -17.54
N CYS A 320 -15.15 0.99 -18.03
CA CYS A 320 -14.11 0.87 -19.06
C CYS A 320 -14.68 0.24 -20.33
N ASN A 321 -15.75 0.84 -20.86
CA ASN A 321 -16.55 0.24 -21.93
C ASN A 321 -15.85 0.28 -23.30
N THR A 322 -14.99 1.28 -23.55
CA THR A 322 -14.17 1.40 -24.75
C THR A 322 -13.03 0.37 -24.79
N GLU A 323 -12.24 0.26 -23.73
CA GLU A 323 -11.13 -0.71 -23.69
C GLU A 323 -11.61 -2.16 -23.64
N LEU A 324 -12.77 -2.43 -23.03
CA LEU A 324 -13.41 -3.74 -23.10
C LEU A 324 -13.85 -4.07 -24.53
N PHE A 325 -14.37 -3.10 -25.27
CA PHE A 325 -14.72 -3.29 -26.68
C PHE A 325 -13.48 -3.63 -27.51
N ASP A 326 -12.40 -2.86 -27.38
CA ASP A 326 -11.14 -3.11 -28.09
C ASP A 326 -10.52 -4.47 -27.72
N ALA A 327 -10.53 -4.80 -26.42
CA ALA A 327 -10.05 -6.10 -25.95
C ALA A 327 -10.86 -7.27 -26.54
N LEU A 328 -12.20 -7.15 -26.64
CA LEU A 328 -13.06 -8.17 -27.23
C LEU A 328 -12.82 -8.32 -28.74
N LEU A 329 -12.44 -7.25 -29.44
CA LEU A 329 -12.07 -7.29 -30.85
C LEU A 329 -10.74 -7.97 -31.09
N ILE A 330 -9.72 -7.65 -30.29
CA ILE A 330 -8.41 -8.32 -30.34
C ILE A 330 -8.56 -9.83 -30.08
N LYS A 331 -9.54 -10.23 -29.25
CA LYS A 331 -9.86 -11.64 -28.96
C LYS A 331 -10.61 -12.38 -30.06
N GLY A 332 -10.97 -11.71 -31.16
CA GLY A 332 -11.77 -12.31 -32.24
C GLY A 332 -13.19 -12.68 -31.81
N ARG A 333 -13.79 -11.96 -30.86
CA ARG A 333 -15.19 -12.16 -30.41
C ARG A 333 -16.06 -10.94 -30.76
N PRO A 334 -16.28 -10.65 -32.05
CA PRO A 334 -16.97 -9.43 -32.47
C PRO A 334 -18.45 -9.41 -32.05
N LEU A 335 -19.11 -10.57 -31.93
CA LEU A 335 -20.51 -10.65 -31.47
C LEU A 335 -20.67 -10.28 -29.99
N GLU A 336 -19.75 -10.70 -29.13
CA GLU A 336 -19.76 -10.31 -27.72
C GLU A 336 -19.49 -8.80 -27.60
N ALA A 337 -18.58 -8.26 -28.41
CA ALA A 337 -18.30 -6.84 -28.50
C ALA A 337 -19.54 -6.03 -28.94
N LEU A 338 -20.27 -6.48 -29.97
CA LEU A 338 -21.51 -5.83 -30.41
C LEU A 338 -22.64 -5.91 -29.39
N ARG A 339 -22.83 -7.07 -28.77
CA ARG A 339 -23.84 -7.23 -27.72
C ARG A 339 -23.56 -6.29 -26.56
N PHE A 340 -22.28 -6.10 -26.23
CA PHE A 340 -21.86 -5.16 -25.21
C PHE A 340 -22.10 -3.69 -25.62
N ALA A 341 -21.70 -3.31 -26.84
CA ALA A 341 -21.95 -1.97 -27.38
C ALA A 341 -23.45 -1.64 -27.47
N ARG A 342 -24.28 -2.62 -27.81
CA ARG A 342 -25.75 -2.49 -27.82
C ARG A 342 -26.33 -2.26 -26.42
N LEU A 343 -25.76 -2.92 -25.40
CA LEU A 343 -26.22 -2.82 -24.02
C LEU A 343 -25.85 -1.47 -23.39
N HIS A 344 -24.70 -0.90 -23.76
CA HIS A 344 -24.14 0.35 -23.22
C HIS A 344 -24.24 1.54 -24.21
N ARG A 345 -25.32 1.58 -25.02
CA ARG A 345 -25.56 2.57 -26.10
C ARG A 345 -25.52 4.05 -25.65
N SER A 346 -25.62 4.35 -24.35
CA SER A 346 -25.68 5.70 -23.81
C SER A 346 -24.33 6.41 -23.61
N GLU A 347 -23.20 5.70 -23.69
CA GLU A 347 -21.89 6.25 -23.26
C GLU A 347 -20.90 6.56 -24.41
N ASN A 348 -21.34 6.61 -25.67
CA ASN A 348 -20.46 6.85 -26.84
C ASN A 348 -19.24 5.89 -26.88
N VAL A 349 -19.49 4.58 -26.73
CA VAL A 349 -18.47 3.52 -26.77
C VAL A 349 -17.83 3.37 -28.18
N ILE A 350 -18.45 3.95 -29.21
CA ILE A 350 -18.08 3.79 -30.61
C ILE A 350 -17.37 5.07 -31.10
N ASP A 351 -16.05 5.08 -31.03
CA ASP A 351 -15.20 6.06 -31.73
C ASP A 351 -14.91 5.58 -33.17
N MET A 352 -14.63 6.52 -34.08
CA MET A 352 -14.36 6.27 -35.51
C MET A 352 -13.27 5.21 -35.75
N GLU A 353 -12.26 5.15 -34.86
CA GLU A 353 -11.13 4.22 -34.94
C GLU A 353 -11.52 2.79 -34.51
N ASN A 354 -12.41 2.66 -33.53
CA ASN A 354 -12.92 1.38 -33.04
C ASN A 354 -13.77 0.68 -34.11
N VAL A 355 -14.49 1.43 -34.94
CA VAL A 355 -15.27 0.86 -36.05
C VAL A 355 -14.38 0.35 -37.18
N ARG A 356 -13.22 0.99 -37.44
CA ARG A 356 -12.27 0.51 -38.44
C ARG A 356 -11.63 -0.81 -38.00
N ASN A 357 -11.13 -0.85 -36.76
CA ASN A 357 -10.62 -2.09 -36.15
C ASN A 357 -11.68 -3.19 -36.11
N TYR A 358 -12.95 -2.81 -35.92
CA TYR A 358 -14.10 -3.71 -35.95
C TYR A 358 -14.33 -4.32 -37.34
N LEU A 359 -14.30 -3.52 -38.41
CA LEU A 359 -14.46 -3.99 -39.79
C LEU A 359 -13.29 -4.87 -40.23
N ASP A 360 -12.06 -4.53 -39.85
CA ASP A 360 -10.87 -5.34 -40.12
C ASP A 360 -10.95 -6.70 -39.40
N ALA A 361 -11.46 -6.72 -38.15
CA ALA A 361 -11.66 -7.97 -37.40
C ALA A 361 -12.75 -8.85 -38.01
N ILE A 362 -13.80 -8.28 -38.60
CA ILE A 362 -14.84 -9.05 -39.29
C ILE A 362 -14.38 -9.58 -40.64
N GLN A 363 -13.54 -8.84 -41.38
CA GLN A 363 -12.99 -9.33 -42.65
C GLN A 363 -12.15 -10.62 -42.46
N GLN A 364 -11.65 -10.87 -41.26
CA GLN A 364 -10.93 -12.09 -40.91
C GLN A 364 -11.84 -13.26 -40.51
N ILE A 365 -13.15 -13.04 -40.35
CA ILE A 365 -14.11 -14.05 -39.87
C ILE A 365 -14.94 -14.57 -41.04
N GLU A 366 -14.87 -15.88 -41.27
CA GLU A 366 -15.59 -16.57 -42.36
C GLU A 366 -17.05 -16.96 -41.98
N ASP A 367 -17.54 -16.57 -40.81
CA ASP A 367 -18.86 -16.98 -40.33
C ASP A 367 -19.98 -16.04 -40.82
N TYR A 368 -20.77 -16.54 -41.77
CA TYR A 368 -21.87 -15.85 -42.46
C TYR A 368 -22.92 -15.26 -41.51
N MET A 369 -23.21 -15.92 -40.38
CA MET A 369 -24.21 -15.45 -39.42
C MET A 369 -23.72 -14.23 -38.63
N GLU A 370 -22.42 -14.17 -38.34
CA GLU A 370 -21.83 -13.02 -37.67
C GLU A 370 -21.89 -11.80 -38.59
N LEU A 371 -21.44 -11.95 -39.85
CA LEU A 371 -21.53 -10.94 -40.91
C LEU A 371 -22.94 -10.36 -41.11
N TYR A 372 -23.97 -11.19 -41.01
CA TYR A 372 -25.37 -10.73 -41.10
C TYR A 372 -25.79 -9.89 -39.89
N CYS A 373 -25.49 -10.36 -38.67
CA CYS A 373 -25.81 -9.63 -37.45
C CYS A 373 -25.04 -8.31 -37.34
N THR A 374 -23.78 -8.26 -37.81
CA THR A 374 -22.96 -7.05 -37.81
C THR A 374 -23.51 -6.02 -38.79
N HIS A 375 -23.85 -6.42 -40.02
CA HIS A 375 -24.45 -5.54 -41.01
C HIS A 375 -25.82 -5.00 -40.54
N HIS A 376 -26.66 -5.83 -39.94
CA HIS A 376 -27.93 -5.40 -39.37
C HIS A 376 -27.72 -4.41 -38.21
N PHE A 377 -26.78 -4.68 -37.31
CA PHE A 377 -26.47 -3.78 -36.19
C PHE A 377 -25.87 -2.44 -36.64
N LEU A 378 -24.97 -2.45 -37.62
CA LEU A 378 -24.43 -1.23 -38.24
C LEU A 378 -25.54 -0.45 -38.92
N LYS A 379 -26.48 -1.11 -39.60
CA LYS A 379 -27.67 -0.46 -40.19
C LYS A 379 -28.63 0.09 -39.13
N GLU A 380 -28.79 -0.55 -37.97
CA GLU A 380 -29.57 0.00 -36.86
C GLU A 380 -28.84 1.15 -36.13
N SER A 381 -27.51 1.12 -36.13
CA SER A 381 -26.66 2.18 -35.58
C SER A 381 -26.48 3.35 -36.57
N SER A 382 -26.72 3.09 -37.86
CA SER A 382 -26.71 4.06 -38.95
C SER A 382 -27.67 5.20 -38.73
N MET A 383 -28.84 4.85 -38.21
CA MET A 383 -29.90 5.78 -37.91
C MET A 383 -29.54 6.71 -36.75
N CYS A 384 -28.41 6.49 -36.07
CA CYS A 384 -27.90 7.35 -35.00
C CYS A 384 -26.67 8.19 -35.39
N MET A 385 -25.95 7.88 -36.49
CA MET A 385 -24.69 8.53 -36.86
C MET A 385 -24.67 8.85 -38.36
N GLU A 386 -25.39 9.90 -38.76
CA GLU A 386 -25.49 10.34 -40.18
C GLU A 386 -24.14 10.71 -40.81
N SER A 387 -23.12 11.07 -40.02
CA SER A 387 -21.80 11.46 -40.52
C SER A 387 -20.87 10.31 -40.94
N TYR A 388 -21.16 9.07 -40.55
CA TYR A 388 -20.26 7.92 -40.76
C TYR A 388 -20.48 7.19 -42.10
N TRP A 389 -21.71 7.26 -42.64
CA TRP A 389 -22.11 6.64 -43.93
C TRP A 389 -21.48 7.30 -45.15
N ASP A 390 -20.76 8.41 -44.94
CA ASP A 390 -19.99 9.10 -45.96
C ASP A 390 -18.52 8.70 -46.04
N SER A 391 -18.05 7.78 -45.20
CA SER A 391 -16.70 7.21 -45.33
C SER A 391 -16.63 6.12 -46.41
N ASP A 392 -15.66 6.23 -47.32
CA ASP A 392 -15.48 5.33 -48.48
C ASP A 392 -15.24 3.86 -48.08
N GLU A 393 -14.71 3.58 -46.88
CA GLU A 393 -14.42 2.22 -46.40
C GLU A 393 -15.69 1.46 -45.99
N CYS A 394 -16.63 2.11 -45.28
CA CYS A 394 -17.91 1.49 -44.94
C CYS A 394 -18.77 1.22 -46.16
N ARG A 395 -18.70 2.12 -47.15
CA ARG A 395 -19.41 1.96 -48.41
C ARG A 395 -18.91 0.72 -49.15
N LYS A 396 -17.58 0.56 -49.29
CA LYS A 396 -16.97 -0.65 -49.89
C LYS A 396 -17.35 -1.94 -49.15
N TYR A 397 -17.32 -1.96 -47.82
CA TYR A 397 -17.72 -3.14 -47.04
C TYR A 397 -19.20 -3.53 -47.25
N CYS A 398 -20.10 -2.54 -47.24
CA CYS A 398 -21.54 -2.79 -47.46
C CYS A 398 -21.87 -3.13 -48.93
N THR A 399 -21.16 -2.56 -49.90
CA THR A 399 -21.50 -2.70 -51.33
C THR A 399 -20.78 -3.82 -52.05
N GLU A 400 -19.58 -4.24 -51.60
CA GLU A 400 -18.79 -5.30 -52.27
C GLU A 400 -18.81 -6.59 -51.43
N HIS A 401 -18.49 -6.54 -50.15
CA HIS A 401 -18.33 -7.77 -49.35
C HIS A 401 -19.67 -8.39 -48.89
N PHE A 402 -20.67 -7.56 -48.56
CA PHE A 402 -21.98 -8.06 -48.12
C PHE A 402 -22.90 -8.46 -49.28
N SER A 403 -22.82 -7.75 -50.41
CA SER A 403 -23.62 -8.03 -51.62
C SER A 403 -23.16 -9.30 -52.34
N ASP A 404 -21.86 -9.60 -52.32
CA ASP A 404 -21.29 -10.84 -52.88
C ASP A 404 -21.64 -12.08 -52.03
N LEU A 405 -21.74 -11.94 -50.70
CA LEU A 405 -22.05 -13.04 -49.78
C LEU A 405 -23.55 -13.27 -49.57
N PHE A 406 -24.36 -12.21 -49.63
CA PHE A 406 -25.82 -12.27 -49.52
C PHE A 406 -26.49 -11.53 -50.69
N PRO A 407 -26.50 -12.12 -51.90
CA PRO A 407 -27.25 -11.57 -53.00
C PRO A 407 -28.74 -11.53 -52.62
N SER A 408 -29.31 -10.34 -52.62
CA SER A 408 -30.76 -10.14 -52.48
C SER A 408 -31.46 -10.88 -53.61
N ALA A 409 -32.17 -11.96 -53.27
CA ALA A 409 -33.10 -12.62 -54.18
C ALA A 409 -34.24 -11.67 -54.59
#